data_AF-M1ELS6-F1
#
_entry.id   AF-M1ELS6-F1
#
_cell.length_a   1.000
_cell.length_b   1.000
_cell.length_c   1.000
_cell.angle_alpha   90.00
_cell.angle_beta   90.00
_cell.angle_gamma   90.00
#
_symmetry.space_group_name_H-M   'P 1'
#
loop_
_entity.id
_entity.type
_entity.pdbx_description
1 polymer ?
#
loop_
_entity_poly.entity_id
_entity_poly.type
_entity_poly.pdbx_seq_one_letter_code
_entity_poly.pdbx_strand_id
1 'polypeptide(L)'
;GTFIAKIMKVINFYLVCTLTVTLNIIMKMFVPHRENGHMLKFLEVKFGLNMTKNFTMNWLLCQESLQAPSQDFFLRLTQSSLLPFYILVLIICFLSMMQVIFRRIGGKSLKETITLEDGRIGGRPEIIYHVIHTILLGSLAMVIEGLKYLWTPYVCMLAAFGVCSPELWMTLFKWLRLRTVHPVLLALILSMAVPTIIGLSLWKEFFPRLMTELMELQEFYDPDTVEL
;
A
#
# COMPACT_ATOMS: atom_id res chain seq x y z
N GLY A 1 -8.06 29.97 -23.44
CA GLY A 1 -7.88 29.15 -22.23
C GLY A 1 -7.22 27.80 -22.44
N THR A 2 -7.42 27.11 -23.57
CA THR A 2 -7.00 25.70 -23.78
C THR A 2 -5.51 25.50 -24.09
N PHE A 3 -4.84 26.48 -24.71
CA PHE A 3 -3.42 26.39 -25.06
C PHE A 3 -2.50 26.51 -23.83
N ILE A 4 -2.76 27.50 -22.97
CA ILE A 4 -2.03 27.70 -21.70
C ILE A 4 -2.17 26.47 -20.80
N ALA A 5 -3.36 25.85 -20.74
CA ALA A 5 -3.57 24.63 -19.96
C ALA A 5 -2.80 23.40 -20.51
N LYS A 6 -2.62 23.30 -21.83
CA LYS A 6 -1.77 22.27 -22.45
C LYS A 6 -0.29 22.52 -22.16
N ILE A 7 0.15 23.77 -22.27
CA ILE A 7 1.53 24.16 -21.95
C ILE A 7 1.85 23.89 -20.48
N MET A 8 0.96 24.26 -19.55
CA MET A 8 1.15 24.01 -18.12
C MET A 8 1.27 22.51 -17.78
N LYS A 9 0.54 21.63 -18.48
CA LYS A 9 0.68 20.17 -18.31
C LYS A 9 2.02 19.65 -18.83
N VAL A 10 2.48 20.18 -19.95
CA VAL A 10 3.79 19.83 -20.51
C VAL A 10 4.91 20.32 -19.59
N ILE A 11 4.83 21.57 -19.09
CA ILE A 11 5.77 22.11 -18.11
C ILE A 11 5.76 21.28 -16.84
N ASN A 12 4.59 20.90 -16.31
CA ASN A 12 4.50 20.07 -15.11
C ASN A 12 5.09 18.67 -15.33
N PHE A 13 4.86 18.05 -16.49
CA PHE A 13 5.48 16.78 -16.86
C PHE A 13 7.00 16.89 -16.91
N TYR A 14 7.53 17.91 -17.60
CA TYR A 14 8.97 18.17 -17.63
C TYR A 14 9.52 18.44 -16.23
N LEU A 15 8.86 19.26 -15.41
CA LEU A 15 9.30 19.59 -14.06
C LEU A 15 9.33 18.35 -13.16
N VAL A 16 8.32 17.48 -13.21
CA VAL A 16 8.29 16.22 -12.46
C VAL A 16 9.38 15.27 -12.94
N CYS A 17 9.58 15.12 -14.25
CA CYS A 17 10.67 14.32 -14.80
C CYS A 17 12.04 14.86 -14.38
N THR A 18 12.24 16.16 -14.49
CA THR A 18 13.50 16.82 -14.13
C THR A 18 13.75 16.66 -12.64
N LEU A 19 12.75 16.91 -11.79
CA LEU A 19 12.85 16.72 -10.34
C LEU A 19 13.17 15.26 -9.98
N THR A 20 12.53 14.28 -10.62
CA THR A 20 12.79 12.85 -10.38
C THR A 20 14.21 12.46 -10.80
N VAL A 21 14.69 12.96 -11.95
CA VAL A 21 16.07 12.73 -12.40
C VAL A 21 17.06 13.42 -11.47
N THR A 22 16.78 14.65 -11.05
CA THR A 22 17.65 15.41 -10.14
C THR A 22 17.71 14.74 -8.77
N LEU A 23 16.57 14.29 -8.22
CA LEU A 23 16.50 13.52 -6.99
C LEU A 23 17.23 12.17 -7.11
N ASN A 24 17.14 11.49 -8.25
CA ASN A 24 17.91 10.26 -8.52
C ASN A 24 19.42 10.53 -8.60
N ILE A 25 19.84 11.64 -9.20
CA ILE A 25 21.25 12.04 -9.26
C ILE A 25 21.75 12.47 -7.88
N ILE A 26 20.97 13.24 -7.13
CA ILE A 26 21.26 13.66 -5.75
C ILE A 26 21.33 12.44 -4.83
N MET A 27 20.38 11.50 -4.90
CA MET A 27 20.44 10.21 -4.21
C MET A 27 21.72 9.46 -4.58
N LYS A 28 22.10 9.40 -5.86
CA LYS A 28 23.36 8.77 -6.31
C LYS A 28 24.62 9.53 -5.89
N MET A 29 24.51 10.82 -5.53
CA MET A 29 25.61 11.68 -5.11
C MET A 29 25.80 11.66 -3.58
N PHE A 30 24.70 11.59 -2.81
CA PHE A 30 24.71 11.52 -1.36
C PHE A 30 24.84 10.08 -0.82
N VAL A 31 24.38 9.08 -1.58
CA VAL A 31 24.58 7.66 -1.26
C VAL A 31 25.83 7.19 -2.01
N PRO A 32 26.91 6.78 -1.33
CA PRO A 32 28.16 6.37 -1.98
C PRO A 32 27.92 5.31 -3.05
N HIS A 33 28.31 5.61 -4.29
CA HIS A 33 28.15 4.73 -5.47
C HIS A 33 28.72 3.31 -5.29
N ARG A 34 29.59 3.10 -4.29
CA ARG A 34 30.13 1.79 -3.92
C ARG A 34 29.10 0.84 -3.30
N GLU A 35 28.03 1.31 -2.65
CA GLU A 35 27.04 0.42 -2.00
C GLU A 35 25.89 0.02 -2.94
N ASN A 36 25.46 0.92 -3.84
CA ASN A 36 24.37 0.66 -4.79
C ASN A 36 24.70 -0.42 -5.83
N GLY A 37 25.97 -0.55 -6.22
CA GLY A 37 26.42 -1.63 -7.10
C GLY A 37 26.24 -3.02 -6.47
N HIS A 38 26.39 -3.12 -5.15
CA HIS A 38 26.16 -4.37 -4.43
C HIS A 38 24.67 -4.69 -4.32
N MET A 39 23.81 -3.69 -4.12
CA MET A 39 22.37 -3.89 -4.01
C MET A 39 21.72 -4.28 -5.35
N LEU A 40 22.12 -3.62 -6.44
CA LEU A 40 21.64 -3.96 -7.80
C LEU A 40 22.14 -5.35 -8.23
N LYS A 41 23.41 -5.65 -7.97
CA LYS A 41 23.98 -6.98 -8.24
C LYS A 41 23.38 -8.06 -7.33
N PHE A 42 22.99 -7.72 -6.11
CA PHE A 42 22.19 -8.60 -5.24
C PHE A 42 20.81 -8.88 -5.85
N LEU A 43 20.10 -7.85 -6.33
CA LEU A 43 18.81 -8.01 -7.01
C LEU A 43 18.94 -8.86 -8.28
N GLU A 44 19.97 -8.63 -9.11
CA GLU A 44 20.25 -9.44 -10.30
C GLU A 44 20.43 -10.92 -9.95
N VAL A 45 21.21 -11.22 -8.92
CA VAL A 45 21.45 -12.60 -8.48
C VAL A 45 20.17 -13.19 -7.88
N LYS A 46 19.43 -12.41 -7.09
CA LYS A 46 18.17 -12.85 -6.47
C LYS A 46 17.08 -13.16 -7.50
N PHE A 47 17.01 -12.40 -8.59
CA PHE A 47 16.10 -12.66 -9.70
C PHE A 47 16.66 -13.68 -10.71
N GLY A 48 17.85 -14.24 -10.48
CA GLY A 48 18.48 -15.23 -11.35
C GLY A 48 18.97 -14.67 -12.68
N LEU A 49 19.09 -13.34 -12.81
CA LEU A 49 19.61 -12.66 -14.00
C LEU A 49 21.13 -12.75 -14.11
N ASN A 50 21.81 -13.06 -13.00
CA ASN A 50 23.27 -13.17 -12.93
C ASN A 50 23.70 -14.21 -11.88
N MET A 51 24.83 -14.86 -12.09
CA MET A 51 25.40 -15.83 -11.14
C MET A 51 26.62 -15.23 -10.45
N THR A 52 26.69 -15.32 -9.12
CA THR A 52 27.78 -14.78 -8.33
C THR A 52 28.54 -15.88 -7.59
N LYS A 53 29.87 -15.75 -7.55
CA LYS A 53 30.74 -16.58 -6.69
C LYS A 53 31.16 -15.85 -5.41
N ASN A 54 30.66 -14.63 -5.20
CA ASN A 54 31.00 -13.81 -4.04
C ASN A 54 30.33 -14.34 -2.78
N PHE A 55 31.13 -14.74 -1.79
CA PHE A 55 30.66 -15.21 -0.49
C PHE A 55 29.65 -14.25 0.15
N THR A 56 29.95 -12.94 0.17
CA THR A 56 29.08 -11.91 0.74
C THR A 56 27.68 -11.87 0.09
N MET A 57 27.58 -12.10 -1.23
CA MET A 57 26.29 -12.13 -1.91
C MET A 57 25.50 -13.40 -1.61
N ASN A 58 26.18 -14.55 -1.58
CA ASN A 58 25.54 -15.81 -1.20
C ASN A 58 25.08 -15.79 0.26
N TRP A 59 25.86 -15.17 1.15
CA TRP A 59 25.47 -14.91 2.52
C TRP A 59 24.20 -14.04 2.61
N LEU A 60 24.15 -12.91 1.89
CA LEU A 60 22.98 -12.02 1.87
C LEU A 60 21.72 -12.70 1.33
N LEU A 61 21.84 -13.65 0.40
CA LEU A 61 20.70 -14.42 -0.12
C LEU A 61 20.15 -15.40 0.93
N CYS A 62 21.00 -15.91 1.82
CA CYS A 62 20.59 -16.77 2.93
C CYS A 62 20.02 -16.00 4.12
N GLN A 63 20.19 -14.68 4.19
CA GLN A 63 19.67 -13.87 5.29
C GLN A 63 18.13 -13.85 5.28
N GLU A 64 17.51 -14.27 6.37
CA GLU A 64 16.04 -14.42 6.50
C GLU A 64 15.27 -13.16 6.07
N SER A 65 15.69 -11.97 6.52
CA SER A 65 15.04 -10.70 6.14
C SER A 65 15.09 -10.38 4.65
N LEU A 66 15.97 -11.03 3.90
CA LEU A 66 16.13 -10.87 2.45
C LEU A 66 15.59 -12.07 1.68
N GLN A 67 15.07 -13.10 2.33
CA GLN A 67 14.37 -14.20 1.66
C GLN A 67 12.93 -13.81 1.32
N ALA A 68 12.20 -14.69 0.65
CA ALA A 68 10.77 -14.51 0.45
C ALA A 68 10.03 -14.73 1.79
N PRO A 69 8.94 -13.99 2.06
CA PRO A 69 8.18 -14.13 3.29
C PRO A 69 7.63 -15.55 3.47
N SER A 70 7.65 -16.04 4.71
CA SER A 70 7.14 -17.36 5.07
C SER A 70 5.63 -17.51 4.87
N GLN A 71 5.17 -18.74 4.67
CA GLN A 71 3.73 -19.03 4.52
C GLN A 71 2.93 -18.69 5.79
N ASP A 72 3.54 -18.87 6.97
CA ASP A 72 2.92 -18.55 8.26
C ASP A 72 2.55 -17.08 8.41
N PHE A 73 3.30 -16.19 7.75
CA PHE A 73 2.95 -14.78 7.69
C PHE A 73 1.61 -14.56 6.98
N PHE A 74 1.42 -15.15 5.79
CA PHE A 74 0.15 -15.04 5.05
C PHE A 74 -1.00 -15.76 5.74
N LEU A 75 -0.74 -16.90 6.39
CA LEU A 75 -1.74 -17.63 7.17
C LEU A 75 -2.29 -16.77 8.30
N ARG A 76 -1.42 -16.15 9.10
CA ARG A 76 -1.82 -15.22 10.17
C ARG A 76 -2.61 -14.03 9.63
N LEU A 77 -2.15 -13.44 8.53
CA LEU A 77 -2.83 -12.31 7.88
C LEU A 77 -4.22 -12.67 7.33
N THR A 78 -4.38 -13.91 6.87
CA THR A 78 -5.66 -14.45 6.39
C THR A 78 -6.59 -14.82 7.53
N GLN A 79 -6.07 -15.39 8.61
CA GLN A 79 -6.84 -15.73 9.81
C GLN A 79 -7.45 -14.50 10.46
N SER A 80 -6.72 -13.38 10.50
CA SER A 80 -7.26 -12.09 10.94
C SER A 80 -8.23 -11.45 9.92
N SER A 81 -8.54 -12.13 8.81
CA SER A 81 -9.34 -11.63 7.67
C SER A 81 -8.78 -10.36 6.99
N LEU A 82 -7.64 -9.84 7.43
CA LEU A 82 -7.07 -8.60 6.91
C LEU A 82 -6.65 -8.75 5.45
N LEU A 83 -5.94 -9.84 5.12
CA LEU A 83 -5.47 -10.10 3.76
C LEU A 83 -6.61 -10.24 2.73
N PRO A 84 -7.65 -11.07 2.94
CA PRO A 84 -8.75 -11.18 1.98
C PRO A 84 -9.50 -9.86 1.79
N PHE A 85 -9.73 -9.09 2.86
CA PHE A 85 -10.34 -7.77 2.75
C PHE A 85 -9.47 -6.79 1.98
N TYR A 86 -8.17 -6.74 2.27
CA TYR A 86 -7.22 -5.91 1.52
C TYR A 86 -7.21 -6.25 0.02
N ILE A 87 -7.15 -7.53 -0.34
CA ILE A 87 -7.16 -7.98 -1.74
C ILE A 87 -8.45 -7.55 -2.42
N LEU A 88 -9.60 -7.70 -1.76
CA LEU A 88 -10.90 -7.29 -2.28
C LEU A 88 -10.95 -5.77 -2.56
N VAL A 89 -10.51 -4.95 -1.60
CA VAL A 89 -10.44 -3.49 -1.76
C VAL A 89 -9.50 -3.10 -2.89
N LEU A 90 -8.34 -3.75 -2.97
CA LEU A 90 -7.37 -3.51 -4.03
C LEU A 90 -7.95 -3.83 -5.42
N ILE A 91 -8.64 -4.96 -5.56
CA ILE A 91 -9.31 -5.35 -6.82
C ILE A 91 -10.34 -4.30 -7.22
N ILE A 92 -11.21 -3.87 -6.29
CA ILE A 92 -12.24 -2.85 -6.58
C ILE A 92 -11.58 -1.55 -7.06
N CYS A 93 -10.57 -1.06 -6.34
CA CYS A 93 -9.86 0.17 -6.69
C CYS A 93 -9.13 0.05 -8.04
N PHE A 94 -8.47 -1.09 -8.30
CA PHE A 94 -7.76 -1.36 -9.54
C PHE A 94 -8.71 -1.45 -10.74
N LEU A 95 -9.83 -2.16 -10.62
CA LEU A 95 -10.85 -2.24 -11.66
C LEU A 95 -11.47 -0.85 -11.94
N SER A 96 -11.75 -0.08 -10.88
CA SER A 96 -12.25 1.29 -11.01
C SER A 96 -11.26 2.19 -11.77
N MET A 97 -9.97 2.11 -11.45
CA MET A 97 -8.90 2.83 -12.16
C MET A 97 -8.84 2.43 -13.64
N MET A 98 -8.82 1.12 -13.91
CA MET A 98 -8.77 0.60 -15.29
C MET A 98 -9.96 1.08 -16.11
N GLN A 99 -11.18 1.06 -15.55
CA GLN A 99 -12.36 1.60 -16.23
C GLN A 99 -12.21 3.08 -16.62
N VAL A 100 -11.60 3.91 -15.77
CA VAL A 100 -11.33 5.31 -16.09
C VAL A 100 -10.30 5.45 -17.21
N ILE A 101 -9.24 4.66 -17.17
CA ILE A 101 -8.18 4.64 -18.20
C ILE A 101 -8.76 4.21 -19.55
N PHE A 102 -9.49 3.10 -19.61
CA PHE A 102 -10.13 2.62 -20.83
C PHE A 102 -11.11 3.64 -21.43
N ARG A 103 -11.92 4.31 -20.60
CA ARG A 103 -12.82 5.38 -21.07
C ARG A 103 -12.05 6.56 -21.67
N ARG A 104 -10.93 6.95 -21.04
CA ARG A 104 -10.09 8.06 -21.52
C ARG A 104 -9.41 7.71 -22.84
N ILE A 105 -8.93 6.48 -23.00
CA ILE A 105 -8.31 5.99 -24.25
C ILE A 105 -9.37 5.87 -25.36
N GLY A 106 -10.58 5.42 -25.04
CA GLY A 106 -11.69 5.28 -25.98
C GLY A 106 -12.32 6.59 -26.48
N GLY A 107 -11.65 7.74 -26.32
CA GLY A 107 -12.07 9.03 -26.88
C GLY A 107 -13.34 9.65 -26.29
N LYS A 108 -13.99 8.99 -25.31
CA LYS A 108 -15.11 9.56 -24.56
C LYS A 108 -14.54 10.59 -23.60
N SER A 109 -14.43 11.83 -24.08
CA SER A 109 -14.18 13.01 -23.24
C SER A 109 -15.14 12.95 -22.05
N LEU A 110 -14.62 13.32 -20.88
CA LEU A 110 -15.35 13.56 -19.64
C LEU A 110 -16.30 14.77 -19.84
N LYS A 111 -17.24 14.67 -20.79
CA LYS A 111 -18.26 15.68 -21.02
C LYS A 111 -19.33 15.52 -19.93
N GLU A 112 -19.36 16.53 -19.06
CA GLU A 112 -20.57 17.09 -18.45
C GLU A 112 -21.49 16.11 -17.74
N THR A 113 -21.09 15.71 -16.53
CA THR A 113 -21.93 15.71 -15.31
C THR A 113 -21.10 15.03 -14.21
N ILE A 114 -20.13 15.76 -13.66
CA ILE A 114 -19.65 15.43 -12.30
C ILE A 114 -20.70 16.03 -11.37
N THR A 115 -21.89 15.44 -11.35
CA THR A 115 -22.72 15.57 -10.16
C THR A 115 -22.01 14.78 -9.08
N LEU A 116 -21.97 15.34 -7.88
CA LEU A 116 -21.35 14.79 -6.67
C LEU A 116 -21.85 13.36 -6.30
N GLU A 117 -22.81 12.82 -7.05
CA GLU A 117 -23.44 11.50 -6.92
C GLU A 117 -22.75 10.36 -7.68
N ASP A 118 -21.86 10.64 -8.63
CA ASP A 118 -21.29 9.56 -9.45
C ASP A 118 -20.06 8.97 -8.74
N GLY A 119 -20.31 8.05 -7.80
CA GLY A 119 -19.30 7.28 -7.04
C GLY A 119 -18.27 6.58 -7.94
N ARG A 120 -17.27 7.33 -8.38
CA ARG A 120 -16.16 6.86 -9.22
C ARG A 120 -14.84 7.17 -8.54
N ILE A 121 -14.50 6.29 -7.59
CA ILE A 121 -13.21 6.29 -6.90
C ILE A 121 -12.02 6.32 -7.84
N GLY A 122 -12.05 5.54 -8.93
CA GLY A 122 -10.93 5.41 -9.87
C GLY A 122 -10.56 6.67 -10.65
N GLY A 123 -11.31 7.77 -10.50
CA GLY A 123 -10.98 9.07 -11.08
C GLY A 123 -10.12 9.96 -10.17
N ARG A 124 -10.00 9.62 -8.88
CA ARG A 124 -9.30 10.42 -7.87
C ARG A 124 -7.80 10.15 -7.91
N PRO A 125 -6.94 11.16 -8.10
CA PRO A 125 -5.50 10.96 -8.22
C PRO A 125 -4.88 10.38 -6.93
N GLU A 126 -5.46 10.66 -5.77
CA GLU A 126 -5.01 10.14 -4.48
C GLU A 126 -5.11 8.61 -4.44
N ILE A 127 -6.25 8.07 -4.88
CA ILE A 127 -6.48 6.62 -4.89
C ILE A 127 -5.60 5.92 -5.93
N ILE A 128 -5.40 6.54 -7.08
CA ILE A 128 -4.49 6.02 -8.12
C ILE A 128 -3.07 5.91 -7.56
N TYR A 129 -2.59 6.93 -6.85
CA TYR A 129 -1.30 6.90 -6.19
C TYR A 129 -1.21 5.74 -5.19
N HIS A 130 -2.21 5.60 -4.32
CA HIS A 130 -2.18 4.54 -3.31
C HIS A 130 -2.26 3.13 -3.90
N VAL A 131 -3.02 2.92 -4.99
CA VAL A 131 -3.10 1.65 -5.71
C VAL A 131 -1.77 1.29 -6.36
N ILE A 132 -1.13 2.22 -7.06
CA ILE A 132 0.18 1.96 -7.69
C ILE A 132 1.22 1.66 -6.61
N HIS A 133 1.25 2.47 -5.56
CA HIS A 133 2.22 2.32 -4.48
C HIS A 133 2.06 0.99 -3.74
N THR A 134 0.84 0.55 -3.42
CA THR A 134 0.64 -0.74 -2.73
C THR A 134 0.95 -1.94 -3.61
N ILE A 135 0.73 -1.86 -4.93
CA ILE A 135 1.11 -2.92 -5.87
C ILE A 135 2.64 -3.03 -5.92
N LEU A 136 3.35 -1.90 -6.02
CA LEU A 136 4.82 -1.89 -6.01
C LEU A 136 5.36 -2.42 -4.68
N LEU A 137 4.92 -1.87 -3.56
CA LEU A 137 5.38 -2.27 -2.23
C LEU A 137 5.04 -3.73 -1.92
N GLY A 138 3.82 -4.18 -2.26
CA GLY A 138 3.40 -5.56 -2.12
C GLY A 138 4.25 -6.51 -2.97
N SER A 139 4.52 -6.15 -4.24
CA SER A 139 5.38 -6.98 -5.11
C SER A 139 6.80 -7.12 -4.55
N LEU A 140 7.35 -6.05 -3.98
CA LEU A 140 8.65 -6.08 -3.33
C LEU A 140 8.63 -6.90 -2.03
N ALA A 141 7.55 -6.82 -1.24
CA ALA A 141 7.36 -7.61 -0.03
C ALA A 141 7.22 -9.12 -0.32
N MET A 142 6.67 -9.51 -1.47
CA MET A 142 6.66 -10.92 -1.89
C MET A 142 8.06 -11.47 -2.21
N VAL A 143 9.00 -10.58 -2.52
CA VAL A 143 10.39 -10.96 -2.84
C VAL A 143 11.26 -10.87 -1.59
N ILE A 144 11.10 -9.84 -0.76
CA ILE A 144 11.93 -9.53 0.41
C ILE A 144 11.07 -9.52 1.68
N GLU A 145 11.33 -10.44 2.61
CA GLU A 145 10.58 -10.59 3.85
C GLU A 145 10.66 -9.34 4.73
N GLY A 146 11.81 -8.69 4.81
CA GLY A 146 12.01 -7.47 5.59
C GLY A 146 11.13 -6.30 5.14
N LEU A 147 10.62 -6.31 3.90
CA LEU A 147 9.69 -5.29 3.43
C LEU A 147 8.26 -5.50 3.94
N LYS A 148 7.96 -6.63 4.61
CA LYS A 148 6.67 -6.84 5.26
C LYS A 148 6.36 -5.76 6.30
N TYR A 149 7.38 -5.24 7.00
CA TYR A 149 7.20 -4.19 8.01
C TYR A 149 6.77 -2.85 7.41
N LEU A 150 7.14 -2.57 6.16
CA LEU A 150 6.67 -1.39 5.42
C LEU A 150 5.32 -1.65 4.75
N TRP A 151 5.10 -2.88 4.27
CA TRP A 151 3.89 -3.25 3.55
C TRP A 151 2.67 -3.43 4.47
N THR A 152 2.81 -4.07 5.62
CA THR A 152 1.71 -4.37 6.55
C THR A 152 0.96 -3.12 7.03
N PRO A 153 1.61 -2.01 7.43
CA PRO A 153 0.89 -0.78 7.75
C PRO A 153 0.04 -0.25 6.59
N TYR A 154 0.55 -0.41 5.36
CA TYR A 154 -0.15 0.01 4.14
C TYR A 154 -1.36 -0.88 3.85
N VAL A 155 -1.23 -2.20 4.07
CA VAL A 155 -2.34 -3.16 4.02
C VAL A 155 -3.43 -2.77 5.02
N CYS A 156 -3.07 -2.45 6.27
CA CYS A 156 -4.01 -2.01 7.29
C CYS A 156 -4.71 -0.70 6.90
N MET A 157 -3.96 0.28 6.40
CA MET A 157 -4.52 1.57 5.97
C MET A 157 -5.52 1.40 4.82
N LEU A 158 -5.21 0.57 3.81
CA LEU A 158 -6.11 0.31 2.69
C LEU A 158 -7.34 -0.51 3.10
N ALA A 159 -7.17 -1.50 3.97
CA ALA A 159 -8.29 -2.25 4.52
C ALA A 159 -9.24 -1.31 5.30
N ALA A 160 -8.70 -0.44 6.15
CA ALA A 160 -9.47 0.57 6.86
C ALA A 160 -10.19 1.52 5.90
N PHE A 161 -9.49 2.03 4.87
CA PHE A 161 -10.10 2.86 3.83
C PHE A 161 -11.29 2.15 3.16
N GLY A 162 -11.15 0.88 2.80
CA GLY A 162 -12.22 0.16 2.13
C GLY A 162 -13.43 -0.13 3.01
N VAL A 163 -13.22 -0.30 4.32
CA VAL A 163 -14.31 -0.43 5.27
C VAL A 163 -15.00 0.91 5.52
N CYS A 164 -14.25 2.01 5.63
CA CYS A 164 -14.78 3.29 6.10
C CYS A 164 -15.23 4.27 5.00
N SER A 165 -14.85 4.05 3.74
CA SER A 165 -15.15 4.97 2.64
C SER A 165 -16.54 4.71 2.04
N PRO A 166 -17.52 5.62 2.21
CA PRO A 166 -18.84 5.46 1.60
C PRO A 166 -18.78 5.48 0.07
N GLU A 167 -17.82 6.17 -0.52
CA GLU A 167 -17.62 6.20 -1.97
C GLU A 167 -17.31 4.82 -2.53
N LEU A 168 -16.63 3.97 -1.75
CA LEU A 168 -16.21 2.64 -2.21
C LEU A 168 -17.40 1.70 -2.24
N TRP A 169 -18.19 1.74 -1.18
CA TRP A 169 -19.43 1.01 -1.10
C TRP A 169 -20.44 1.47 -2.15
N MET A 170 -20.57 2.77 -2.40
CA MET A 170 -21.43 3.26 -3.49
C MET A 170 -20.96 2.79 -4.87
N THR A 171 -19.64 2.78 -5.12
CA THR A 171 -19.07 2.23 -6.36
C THR A 171 -19.39 0.75 -6.50
N LEU A 172 -19.24 -0.01 -5.41
CA LEU A 172 -19.48 -1.45 -5.36
C LEU A 172 -20.97 -1.79 -5.55
N PHE A 173 -21.88 -1.10 -4.85
CA PHE A 173 -23.32 -1.30 -4.97
C PHE A 173 -23.81 -0.98 -6.38
N LYS A 174 -23.27 0.06 -7.01
CA LYS A 174 -23.55 0.39 -8.41
C LYS A 174 -23.12 -0.73 -9.35
N TRP A 175 -21.94 -1.33 -9.11
CA TRP A 175 -21.45 -2.45 -9.93
C TRP A 175 -22.31 -3.71 -9.76
N LEU A 176 -22.74 -4.00 -8.53
CA LEU A 176 -23.60 -5.13 -8.19
C LEU A 176 -25.10 -4.90 -8.48
N ARG A 177 -25.48 -3.72 -9.00
CA ARG A 177 -26.87 -3.29 -9.23
C ARG A 177 -27.78 -3.48 -8.01
N LEU A 178 -27.23 -3.29 -6.81
CA LEU A 178 -27.99 -3.38 -5.57
C LEU A 178 -28.73 -2.07 -5.29
N ARG A 179 -29.85 -2.15 -4.55
CA ARG A 179 -30.64 -0.97 -4.16
C ARG A 179 -29.76 -0.06 -3.31
N THR A 180 -29.54 1.16 -3.77
CA THR A 180 -28.70 2.15 -3.10
C THR A 180 -29.33 2.56 -1.78
N VAL A 181 -28.59 2.36 -0.68
CA VAL A 181 -28.91 2.92 0.63
C VAL A 181 -28.73 4.44 0.57
N HIS A 182 -29.49 5.20 1.38
CA HIS A 182 -29.36 6.65 1.44
C HIS A 182 -27.90 7.04 1.80
N PRO A 183 -27.22 7.89 1.01
CA PRO A 183 -25.77 8.12 1.10
C PRO A 183 -25.34 8.65 2.47
N VAL A 184 -26.17 9.48 3.11
CA VAL A 184 -25.91 10.04 4.45
C VAL A 184 -25.90 8.96 5.53
N LEU A 185 -26.83 8.00 5.46
CA LEU A 185 -26.90 6.91 6.44
C LEU A 185 -25.72 5.96 6.27
N LEU A 186 -25.37 5.66 5.02
CA LEU A 186 -24.20 4.84 4.71
C LEU A 186 -22.90 5.50 5.20
N ALA A 187 -22.73 6.79 4.94
CA ALA A 187 -21.58 7.56 5.44
C ALA A 187 -21.52 7.56 6.97
N LEU A 188 -22.64 7.78 7.66
CA LEU A 188 -22.67 7.76 9.12
C LEU A 188 -22.27 6.40 9.69
N ILE A 189 -22.80 5.31 9.13
CA ILE A 189 -22.48 3.94 9.58
C ILE A 189 -21.00 3.63 9.34
N LEU A 190 -20.50 3.86 8.12
CA LEU A 190 -19.15 3.48 7.74
C LEU A 190 -18.07 4.39 8.35
N SER A 191 -18.37 5.66 8.61
CA SER A 191 -17.40 6.60 9.18
C SER A 191 -17.42 6.68 10.70
N MET A 192 -18.52 6.27 11.38
CA MET A 192 -18.63 6.36 12.84
C MET A 192 -18.85 5.01 13.51
N ALA A 193 -19.87 4.25 13.12
CA ALA A 193 -20.24 3.02 13.81
C ALA A 193 -19.25 1.88 13.54
N VAL A 194 -18.87 1.68 12.28
CA VAL A 194 -17.95 0.59 11.92
C VAL A 194 -16.54 0.78 12.50
N PRO A 195 -15.90 1.96 12.43
CA PRO A 195 -14.57 2.16 13.00
C PRO A 195 -14.56 2.06 14.52
N THR A 196 -15.62 2.54 15.20
CA THR A 196 -15.72 2.44 16.66
C THR A 196 -15.88 0.99 17.11
N ILE A 197 -16.73 0.20 16.45
CA ILE A 197 -16.91 -1.22 16.77
C ILE A 197 -15.62 -2.00 16.52
N ILE A 198 -14.95 -1.79 15.38
CA ILE A 198 -13.68 -2.46 15.07
C ILE A 198 -12.60 -2.05 16.07
N GLY A 199 -12.47 -0.76 16.36
CA GLY A 199 -11.50 -0.24 17.33
C GLY A 199 -11.72 -0.79 18.74
N LEU A 200 -12.96 -0.82 19.22
CA LEU A 200 -13.30 -1.39 20.53
C LEU A 200 -13.09 -2.91 20.57
N SER A 201 -13.38 -3.63 19.49
CA SER A 201 -13.16 -5.08 19.40
C SER A 201 -11.67 -5.41 19.45
N LEU A 202 -10.86 -4.71 18.65
CA LEU A 202 -9.41 -4.87 18.64
C LEU A 202 -8.79 -4.50 19.99
N TRP A 203 -9.27 -3.42 20.62
CA TRP A 203 -8.83 -3.05 21.96
C TRP A 203 -9.12 -4.18 22.95
N LYS A 204 -10.36 -4.69 22.99
CA LYS A 204 -10.73 -5.76 23.92
C LYS A 204 -9.93 -7.05 23.71
N GLU A 205 -9.65 -7.41 22.46
CA GLU A 205 -9.00 -8.68 22.12
C GLU A 205 -7.47 -8.63 22.24
N PHE A 206 -6.83 -7.57 21.73
CA PHE A 206 -5.36 -7.51 21.63
C PHE A 206 -4.70 -6.72 22.76
N PHE A 207 -5.37 -5.73 23.37
CA PHE A 207 -4.80 -4.94 24.46
C PHE A 207 -4.33 -5.78 25.66
N PRO A 208 -5.11 -6.75 26.19
CA PRO A 208 -4.65 -7.52 27.36
C PRO A 208 -3.39 -8.32 27.05
N ARG A 209 -3.33 -8.95 25.86
CA ARG A 209 -2.18 -9.74 25.43
C ARG A 209 -0.94 -8.87 25.15
N LEU A 210 -1.13 -7.70 24.54
CA LEU A 210 -0.04 -6.75 24.31
C LEU A 210 0.51 -6.21 25.63
N MET A 211 -0.36 -5.92 26.60
CA MET A 211 0.06 -5.44 27.92
C MET A 211 0.88 -6.50 28.66
N THR A 212 0.49 -7.77 28.61
CA THR A 212 1.26 -8.84 29.26
C THR A 212 2.64 -9.01 28.64
N GLU A 213 2.75 -8.99 27.31
CA GLU A 213 4.05 -9.11 26.62
C GLU A 213 4.95 -7.89 26.89
N LEU A 214 4.37 -6.68 26.95
CA LEU A 214 5.12 -5.46 27.30
C LEU A 214 5.61 -5.48 28.75
N MET A 215 4.80 -6.00 29.68
CA MET A 215 5.21 -6.17 31.08
C MET A 215 6.34 -7.19 31.22
N GLU A 216 6.29 -8.29 30.48
CA GLU A 216 7.35 -9.31 30.44
C GLU A 216 8.66 -8.75 29.84
N LEU A 217 8.57 -7.94 28.77
CA LEU A 217 9.75 -7.25 28.23
C LEU A 217 10.33 -6.21 29.20
N GLN A 218 9.49 -5.54 29.98
CA GLN A 218 9.93 -4.57 30.99
C GLN A 218 10.70 -5.28 32.13
N GLU A 219 10.31 -6.49 32.50
CA GLU A 219 11.00 -7.31 33.50
C GLU A 219 12.42 -7.71 33.04
N PHE A 220 12.63 -7.89 31.72
CA PHE A 220 13.95 -8.10 31.11
C PHE A 220 14.83 -6.84 31.01
N TYR A 221 14.25 -5.65 31.16
CA TYR A 221 14.94 -4.36 31.11
C TYR A 221 15.02 -3.71 32.50
N ASP A 222 14.71 -4.46 33.55
CA ASP A 222 14.90 -4.02 34.92
C ASP A 222 16.42 -3.94 35.19
N PRO A 223 17.00 -2.76 35.48
CA PRO A 223 18.44 -2.62 35.71
C PRO A 223 18.95 -3.53 36.84
N ASP A 224 18.07 -3.97 37.73
CA ASP A 224 18.36 -4.87 38.85
C ASP A 224 18.54 -6.35 38.43
N THR A 225 18.20 -6.74 37.19
CA THR A 225 18.42 -8.12 36.67
C THR A 225 19.62 -8.27 35.74
N VAL A 226 20.30 -7.16 35.38
CA VAL A 226 21.47 -7.16 34.47
C VAL A 226 22.80 -7.21 35.23
N GLU A 227 22.79 -7.19 36.57
CA GLU A 227 23.95 -7.43 37.42
C GLU A 227 24.09 -8.91 37.80
N LEU A 228 24.48 -9.76 36.85
CA LEU A 228 25.05 -11.09 37.11
C LEU A 228 26.12 -11.48 36.10
#